data_AF-A0A8E2EDG6-F1
#
_entry.id   AF-A0A8E2EDG6-F1
#
_cell.length_a   1.000
_cell.length_b   1.000
_cell.length_c   1.000
_cell.angle_alpha   90.00
_cell.angle_beta   90.00
_cell.angle_gamma   90.00
#
_symmetry.space_group_name_H-M   'P 1'
#
loop_
_entity.id
_entity.type
_entity.pdbx_description
1 polymer ?
#
loop_
_entity_poly.entity_id
_entity_poly.type
_entity_poly.pdbx_seq_one_letter_code
_entity_poly.pdbx_strand_id
1 'polypeptide(L)'
;MGLTGYALLVTTFMYAGQHKLDLFHALCIFHLVGLVGISVKGSPIRDLIDDYEDYDADDKDPVAQFVYAILYYSGLLGYFAFMIYIFATSPRFGPNPECNLQVQYVFFGINIPATNPVLRGLFLANFCLLIIVIPISLLWNNFKKEIMKGIMKVFKEEKADDGKKGFKMIGEVAGRVYIVIMTELILRRNNTTGDSNDWGFGQILAMLMLIGPTIELIAGSVGEVAGINLPLGSSANFCADSGGISRNDLTRFLLQRRYPPESISTVADTLGAIIRVLVCAVDLAFCAAAGAAAAATGAHANGDTVTAYIVQTGALGGVIASGILGVCIFMFKTASSITKTIFQLAVLPIGTAFAVALAIGNRIFGETPNAILIGAVAAGGPLFYGSTWNPPGGPNRSILIFALKPYLVVIFACTGFGFDALAGYTFAKVAENHGFYICKGHAAAAAGVVYSVLVWILHVPQTFLWMHMSGSLQTIKAARWGRAVKDTGKSLLTIPYARGSHIDLYQVGWGGGLEREKAVNTASHKQLG
;
A
#
# COMPACT_ATOMS: atom_id res chain seq x y z
N MET A 1 -16.02 -5.71 7.86
CA MET A 1 -15.90 -5.79 9.31
C MET A 1 -15.86 -7.24 9.75
N GLY A 2 -14.98 -7.63 10.67
CA GLY A 2 -15.06 -8.95 11.34
C GLY A 2 -16.24 -9.06 12.31
N LEU A 3 -16.67 -10.27 12.67
CA LEU A 3 -17.86 -10.53 13.51
C LEU A 3 -17.75 -9.88 14.90
N THR A 4 -16.57 -9.97 15.53
CA THR A 4 -16.30 -9.31 16.83
C THR A 4 -16.41 -7.79 16.72
N GLY A 5 -15.87 -7.20 15.64
CA GLY A 5 -16.01 -5.77 15.40
C GLY A 5 -17.47 -5.36 15.19
N TYR A 6 -18.23 -6.17 14.44
CA TYR A 6 -19.66 -5.93 14.21
C TYR A 6 -20.46 -5.99 15.51
N ALA A 7 -20.23 -7.00 16.35
CA ALA A 7 -20.87 -7.11 17.66
C ALA A 7 -20.57 -5.88 18.53
N LEU A 8 -19.31 -5.45 18.59
CA LEU A 8 -18.91 -4.25 19.32
C LEU A 8 -19.61 -3.00 18.79
N LEU A 9 -19.72 -2.84 17.47
CA LEU A 9 -20.45 -1.72 16.86
C LEU A 9 -21.95 -1.75 17.20
N VAL A 10 -22.61 -2.91 17.16
CA VAL A 10 -24.03 -3.05 17.54
C VAL A 10 -24.23 -2.70 19.01
N THR A 11 -23.39 -3.22 19.91
CA THR A 11 -23.41 -2.86 21.33
C THR A 11 -23.26 -1.35 21.50
N THR A 12 -22.35 -0.74 20.74
CA THR A 12 -22.13 0.70 20.77
C THR A 12 -23.37 1.48 20.37
N PHE A 13 -24.08 1.06 19.32
CA PHE A 13 -25.35 1.67 18.92
C PHE A 13 -26.40 1.58 20.02
N MET A 14 -26.52 0.42 20.68
CA MET A 14 -27.47 0.25 21.77
C MET A 14 -27.15 1.18 22.95
N TYR A 15 -25.88 1.29 23.35
CA TYR A 15 -25.47 2.17 24.45
C TYR A 15 -25.59 3.67 24.10
N ALA A 16 -25.26 4.04 22.86
CA ALA A 16 -25.43 5.40 22.37
C ALA A 16 -26.92 5.79 22.31
N GLY A 17 -27.79 4.90 21.82
CA GLY A 17 -29.24 5.12 21.77
C GLY A 17 -29.90 5.24 23.14
N GLN A 18 -29.29 4.64 24.18
CA GLN A 18 -29.72 4.80 25.57
C GLN A 18 -29.16 6.07 26.24
N HIS A 19 -28.41 6.91 25.52
CA HIS A 19 -27.69 8.08 26.07
C HIS A 19 -26.74 7.75 27.23
N LYS A 20 -26.24 6.50 27.30
CA LYS A 20 -25.31 6.03 28.34
C LYS A 20 -23.85 6.11 27.93
N LEU A 21 -23.58 6.30 26.64
CA LEU A 21 -22.23 6.37 26.10
C LEU A 21 -21.74 7.83 26.10
N ASP A 22 -20.68 8.12 26.84
CA ASP A 22 -20.01 9.43 26.78
C ASP A 22 -19.05 9.53 25.59
N LEU A 23 -18.57 10.74 25.31
CA LEU A 23 -17.69 11.01 24.17
C LEU A 23 -16.35 10.27 24.28
N PHE A 24 -15.79 10.16 25.48
CA PHE A 24 -14.50 9.51 25.71
C PHE A 24 -14.58 8.01 25.38
N HIS A 25 -15.58 7.31 25.89
CA HIS A 25 -15.80 5.89 25.61
C HIS A 25 -16.12 5.67 24.13
N ALA A 26 -16.88 6.58 23.50
CA ALA A 26 -17.13 6.52 22.06
C ALA A 26 -15.84 6.62 21.23
N LEU A 27 -14.90 7.48 21.62
CA LEU A 27 -13.58 7.60 20.96
C LEU A 27 -12.69 6.37 21.21
N CYS A 28 -12.76 5.76 22.40
CA CYS A 28 -12.06 4.49 22.64
C CYS A 28 -12.62 3.38 21.73
N ILE A 29 -13.95 3.25 21.68
CA ILE A 29 -14.65 2.31 20.81
C ILE A 29 -14.29 2.53 19.33
N PHE A 30 -14.16 3.78 18.88
CA PHE A 30 -13.71 4.09 17.53
C PHE A 30 -12.39 3.37 17.19
N HIS A 31 -11.39 3.48 18.05
CA HIS A 31 -10.10 2.82 17.84
C HIS A 31 -10.22 1.29 17.91
N LEU A 32 -11.04 0.78 18.84
CA LEU A 32 -11.27 -0.67 18.98
C LEU A 32 -11.98 -1.27 17.77
N VAL A 33 -12.95 -0.57 17.20
CA VAL A 33 -13.59 -0.98 15.94
C VAL A 33 -12.59 -0.92 14.79
N GLY A 34 -11.72 0.09 14.74
CA GLY A 34 -10.62 0.15 13.76
C GLY A 34 -9.68 -1.07 13.87
N LEU A 35 -9.30 -1.44 15.10
CA LEU A 35 -8.43 -2.59 15.37
C LEU A 35 -9.12 -3.92 15.02
N VAL A 36 -10.26 -4.20 15.63
CA VAL A 36 -10.92 -5.52 15.53
C VAL A 36 -11.75 -5.66 14.27
N GLY A 37 -12.43 -4.59 13.87
CA GLY A 37 -13.39 -4.60 12.78
C GLY A 37 -12.76 -4.49 11.40
N ILE A 38 -11.82 -3.54 11.23
CA ILE A 38 -11.24 -3.22 9.91
C ILE A 38 -9.94 -3.99 9.67
N SER A 39 -9.14 -4.20 10.73
CA SER A 39 -7.81 -4.77 10.54
C SER A 39 -7.83 -6.27 10.33
N VAL A 40 -8.86 -6.99 10.79
CA VAL A 40 -9.09 -8.41 10.42
C VAL A 40 -9.78 -8.45 9.06
N LYS A 41 -9.07 -8.06 8.00
CA LYS A 41 -9.34 -8.69 6.70
C LYS A 41 -9.00 -10.14 6.92
N GLY A 42 -9.97 -11.04 6.71
CA GLY A 42 -9.70 -12.47 6.68
C GLY A 42 -8.80 -12.78 5.49
N SER A 43 -7.50 -12.46 5.61
CA SER A 43 -6.45 -13.01 4.77
C SER A 43 -6.42 -14.52 4.94
N PRO A 44 -6.55 -15.11 6.15
CA PRO A 44 -6.59 -16.56 6.26
C PRO A 44 -7.79 -17.16 5.53
N ILE A 45 -8.99 -16.59 5.61
CA ILE A 45 -10.18 -17.15 4.96
C ILE A 45 -10.18 -16.85 3.46
N ARG A 46 -9.78 -15.65 3.04
CA ARG A 46 -9.75 -15.33 1.61
C ARG A 46 -8.59 -15.98 0.89
N ASP A 47 -7.43 -16.09 1.52
CA ASP A 47 -6.29 -16.84 0.99
C ASP A 47 -6.52 -18.35 1.15
N LEU A 48 -7.25 -18.85 2.17
CA LEU A 48 -7.78 -20.23 2.13
C LEU A 48 -8.74 -20.42 0.96
N ILE A 49 -9.63 -19.46 0.67
CA ILE A 49 -10.62 -19.53 -0.42
C ILE A 49 -9.96 -19.34 -1.79
N ASP A 50 -8.90 -18.54 -1.89
CA ASP A 50 -8.14 -18.27 -3.11
C ASP A 50 -7.11 -19.40 -3.36
N ASP A 51 -6.50 -20.01 -2.33
CA ASP A 51 -5.71 -21.26 -2.46
C ASP A 51 -6.62 -22.49 -2.67
N TYR A 52 -7.91 -22.42 -2.28
CA TYR A 52 -8.94 -23.36 -2.72
C TYR A 52 -9.41 -23.13 -4.16
N GLU A 53 -8.86 -22.18 -4.94
CA GLU A 53 -9.25 -22.01 -6.36
C GLU A 53 -8.85 -23.19 -7.27
N ASP A 54 -7.99 -24.10 -6.80
CA ASP A 54 -7.76 -25.39 -7.50
C ASP A 54 -8.83 -26.44 -7.16
N TYR A 55 -9.68 -26.17 -6.17
CA TYR A 55 -10.90 -26.92 -5.88
C TYR A 55 -12.06 -26.25 -6.61
N ASP A 56 -12.75 -27.00 -7.48
CA ASP A 56 -13.77 -26.53 -8.42
C ASP A 56 -14.52 -25.27 -7.95
N ALA A 57 -14.33 -24.17 -8.69
CA ALA A 57 -14.96 -22.87 -8.43
C ALA A 57 -16.50 -22.91 -8.42
N ASP A 58 -17.10 -24.04 -8.79
CA ASP A 58 -18.55 -24.29 -8.78
C ASP A 58 -19.12 -24.62 -7.38
N ASP A 59 -18.30 -24.97 -6.37
CA ASP A 59 -18.82 -25.40 -5.06
C ASP A 59 -18.70 -24.35 -3.94
N LYS A 60 -18.33 -23.11 -4.28
CA LYS A 60 -18.34 -22.01 -3.30
C LYS A 60 -19.79 -21.61 -3.03
N ASP A 61 -20.29 -21.85 -1.81
CA ASP A 61 -21.63 -21.43 -1.39
C ASP A 61 -21.83 -19.92 -1.61
N PRO A 62 -22.63 -19.52 -2.63
CA PRO A 62 -22.82 -18.11 -2.97
C PRO A 62 -23.54 -17.37 -1.85
N VAL A 63 -24.31 -18.09 -1.02
CA VAL A 63 -25.04 -17.52 0.12
C VAL A 63 -24.05 -17.08 1.20
N ALA A 64 -23.07 -17.91 1.56
CA ALA A 64 -22.06 -17.58 2.57
C ALA A 64 -21.24 -16.33 2.16
N GLN A 65 -20.83 -16.25 0.90
CA GLN A 65 -20.10 -15.08 0.38
C GLN A 65 -20.97 -13.81 0.40
N PHE A 66 -22.23 -13.93 -0.01
CA PHE A 66 -23.18 -12.82 0.00
C PHE A 66 -23.45 -12.32 1.43
N VAL A 67 -23.68 -13.21 2.38
CA VAL A 67 -23.88 -12.89 3.79
C VAL A 67 -22.65 -12.20 4.36
N TYR A 68 -21.44 -12.72 4.11
CA TYR A 68 -20.20 -12.10 4.56
C TYR A 68 -20.04 -10.70 3.97
N ALA A 69 -20.29 -10.53 2.67
CA ALA A 69 -20.23 -9.23 2.01
C ALA A 69 -21.22 -8.24 2.65
N ILE A 70 -22.47 -8.64 2.86
CA ILE A 70 -23.48 -7.81 3.53
C ILE A 70 -23.00 -7.39 4.91
N LEU A 71 -22.62 -8.34 5.77
CA LEU A 71 -22.16 -8.04 7.14
C LEU A 71 -20.92 -7.15 7.14
N TYR A 72 -19.99 -7.40 6.22
CA TYR A 72 -18.77 -6.62 6.10
C TYR A 72 -19.08 -5.16 5.75
N TYR A 73 -19.91 -4.93 4.73
CA TYR A 73 -20.22 -3.59 4.22
C TYR A 73 -21.24 -2.85 5.08
N SER A 74 -22.27 -3.52 5.59
CA SER A 74 -23.22 -2.92 6.52
C SER A 74 -22.52 -2.48 7.81
N GLY A 75 -21.62 -3.31 8.35
CA GLY A 75 -20.79 -2.95 9.50
C GLY A 75 -19.89 -1.75 9.21
N LEU A 76 -19.25 -1.72 8.04
CA LEU A 76 -18.36 -0.63 7.66
C LEU A 76 -19.11 0.70 7.43
N LEU A 77 -20.26 0.67 6.74
CA LEU A 77 -21.12 1.83 6.55
C LEU A 77 -21.71 2.31 7.87
N GLY A 78 -22.19 1.38 8.71
CA GLY A 78 -22.66 1.68 10.06
C GLY A 78 -21.59 2.35 10.90
N TYR A 79 -20.36 1.86 10.86
CA TYR A 79 -19.22 2.46 11.55
C TYR A 79 -18.95 3.90 11.10
N PHE A 80 -18.90 4.17 9.79
CA PHE A 80 -18.67 5.54 9.32
C PHE A 80 -19.84 6.47 9.63
N ALA A 81 -21.08 5.99 9.49
CA ALA A 81 -22.26 6.76 9.87
C ALA A 81 -22.24 7.11 11.37
N PHE A 82 -21.83 6.16 12.21
CA PHE A 82 -21.66 6.39 13.65
C PHE A 82 -20.58 7.43 13.94
N MET A 83 -19.44 7.36 13.25
CA MET A 83 -18.38 8.35 13.42
C MET A 83 -18.80 9.75 12.99
N ILE A 84 -19.53 9.86 11.88
CA ILE A 84 -20.13 11.13 11.46
C ILE A 84 -21.05 11.67 12.56
N TYR A 85 -21.92 10.81 13.11
CA TYR A 85 -22.80 11.20 14.21
C TYR A 85 -22.03 11.69 15.44
N ILE A 86 -21.03 10.94 15.92
CA ILE A 86 -20.19 11.34 17.07
C ILE A 86 -19.51 12.69 16.80
N PHE A 87 -18.77 12.83 15.70
CA PHE A 87 -18.01 14.06 15.46
C PHE A 87 -18.91 15.27 15.16
N ALA A 88 -20.06 15.06 14.50
CA ALA A 88 -21.05 16.11 14.29
C ALA A 88 -21.65 16.60 15.63
N THR A 89 -21.88 15.69 16.57
CA THR A 89 -22.53 15.99 17.86
C THR A 89 -21.57 16.11 19.04
N SER A 90 -20.26 15.98 18.84
CA SER A 90 -19.25 15.88 19.91
C SER A 90 -19.33 16.92 21.03
N PRO A 91 -19.67 18.21 20.82
CA PRO A 91 -19.83 19.14 21.95
C PRO A 91 -20.99 18.79 22.88
N ARG A 92 -22.01 18.11 22.35
CA ARG A 92 -23.26 17.77 23.05
C ARG A 92 -23.50 16.26 23.14
N PHE A 93 -22.47 15.44 22.88
CA PHE A 93 -22.59 14.00 22.81
C PHE A 93 -22.62 13.39 24.21
N GLY A 94 -23.48 12.38 24.42
CA GLY A 94 -23.54 11.63 25.66
C GLY A 94 -24.31 12.32 26.81
N PRO A 95 -24.29 11.71 28.01
CA PRO A 95 -25.09 12.15 29.15
C PRO A 95 -24.55 13.42 29.84
N ASN A 96 -23.24 13.67 29.76
CA ASN A 96 -22.55 14.77 30.45
C ASN A 96 -21.85 15.68 29.43
N PRO A 97 -22.59 16.45 28.62
CA PRO A 97 -22.03 17.24 27.52
C PRO A 97 -21.03 18.31 27.99
N GLU A 98 -21.18 18.81 29.22
CA GLU A 98 -20.28 19.76 29.86
C GLU A 98 -18.84 19.23 30.02
N CYS A 99 -18.66 17.91 30.15
CA CYS A 99 -17.34 17.28 30.28
C CYS A 99 -16.64 17.11 28.92
N ASN A 100 -17.36 17.21 27.79
CA ASN A 100 -16.79 16.96 26.46
C ASN A 100 -15.68 17.94 26.07
N LEU A 101 -15.68 19.15 26.65
CA LEU A 101 -14.62 20.14 26.42
C LEU A 101 -13.27 19.70 27.02
N GLN A 102 -13.29 18.85 28.03
CA GLN A 102 -12.09 18.32 28.68
C GLN A 102 -11.53 17.12 27.93
N VAL A 103 -12.38 16.41 27.18
CA VAL A 103 -11.99 15.20 26.45
C VAL A 103 -10.95 15.53 25.38
N GLN A 104 -9.74 15.01 25.56
CA GLN A 104 -8.64 15.12 24.62
C GLN A 104 -8.63 13.93 23.68
N TYR A 105 -8.65 14.21 22.38
CA TYR A 105 -8.34 13.24 21.35
C TYR A 105 -6.84 13.30 21.06
N VAL A 106 -6.14 12.16 21.15
CA VAL A 106 -4.72 12.10 20.83
C VAL A 106 -4.54 11.67 19.40
N PHE A 107 -3.92 12.53 18.61
CA PHE A 107 -3.67 12.27 17.20
C PHE A 107 -2.19 12.50 16.89
N PHE A 108 -1.49 11.44 16.48
CA PHE A 108 -0.03 11.42 16.34
C PHE A 108 0.72 12.00 17.56
N GLY A 109 0.25 11.67 18.76
CA GLY A 109 0.84 12.12 20.02
C GLY A 109 0.49 13.55 20.44
N ILE A 110 -0.34 14.26 19.67
CA ILE A 110 -0.81 15.61 20.01
C ILE A 110 -2.17 15.50 20.71
N ASN A 111 -2.29 16.17 21.85
CA ASN A 111 -3.57 16.36 22.53
C ASN A 111 -4.36 17.46 21.81
N ILE A 112 -5.49 17.11 21.23
CA ILE A 112 -6.41 18.04 20.60
C ILE A 112 -7.76 17.85 21.29
N PRO A 113 -8.44 18.91 21.77
CA PRO A 113 -9.79 18.76 22.30
C PRO A 113 -10.68 18.07 21.25
N ALA A 114 -11.38 17.00 21.63
CA ALA A 114 -12.22 16.24 20.70
C ALA A 114 -13.34 17.09 20.08
N THR A 115 -13.71 18.19 20.76
CA THR A 115 -14.70 19.18 20.35
C THR A 115 -14.15 20.25 19.41
N ASN A 116 -12.84 20.25 19.12
CA ASN A 116 -12.18 21.22 18.26
C ASN A 116 -12.83 21.24 16.85
N PRO A 117 -13.29 22.41 16.35
CA PRO A 117 -14.05 22.49 15.11
C PRO A 117 -13.26 22.07 13.88
N VAL A 118 -11.94 22.30 13.84
CA VAL A 118 -11.09 21.93 12.70
C VAL A 118 -10.93 20.41 12.63
N LEU A 119 -10.60 19.78 13.76
CA LEU A 119 -10.47 18.33 13.84
C LEU A 119 -11.79 17.63 13.47
N ARG A 120 -12.91 18.14 14.00
CA ARG A 120 -14.25 17.64 13.66
C ARG A 120 -14.55 17.78 12.17
N GLY A 121 -14.27 18.95 11.59
CA GLY A 121 -14.45 19.19 10.16
C GLY A 121 -13.65 18.22 9.30
N LEU A 122 -12.39 17.96 9.68
CA LEU A 122 -11.52 17.01 9.00
C LEU A 122 -12.08 15.58 9.06
N PHE A 123 -12.46 15.10 10.23
CA PHE A 123 -13.02 13.75 10.39
C PHE A 123 -14.37 13.61 9.65
N LEU A 124 -15.25 14.60 9.76
CA LEU A 124 -16.52 14.60 9.05
C LEU A 124 -16.33 14.54 7.54
N ALA A 125 -15.48 15.40 6.98
CA ALA A 125 -15.18 15.39 5.55
C ALA A 125 -14.60 14.04 5.11
N ASN A 126 -13.66 13.48 5.87
CA ASN A 126 -13.03 12.21 5.55
C ASN A 126 -14.03 11.04 5.62
N PHE A 127 -14.85 10.94 6.67
CA PHE A 127 -15.83 9.85 6.79
C PHE A 127 -16.97 9.97 5.77
N CYS A 128 -17.45 11.18 5.46
CA CYS A 128 -18.41 11.39 4.37
C CYS A 128 -17.83 10.94 3.03
N LEU A 129 -16.57 11.30 2.74
CA LEU A 129 -15.88 10.88 1.53
C LEU A 129 -15.74 9.35 1.49
N LEU A 130 -15.38 8.69 2.60
CA LEU A 130 -15.26 7.23 2.67
C LEU A 130 -16.61 6.52 2.46
N ILE A 131 -17.72 7.06 2.99
CA ILE A 131 -19.07 6.52 2.74
C ILE A 131 -19.42 6.54 1.26
N ILE A 132 -18.96 7.53 0.50
CA ILE A 132 -19.25 7.64 -0.94
C ILE A 132 -18.27 6.78 -1.75
N VAL A 133 -16.97 6.88 -1.47
CA VAL A 133 -15.90 6.24 -2.25
C VAL A 133 -15.98 4.71 -2.16
N ILE A 134 -16.32 4.15 -0.99
CA ILE A 134 -16.33 2.70 -0.80
C ILE A 134 -17.40 2.03 -1.67
N PRO A 135 -18.70 2.37 -1.61
CA PRO A 135 -19.72 1.80 -2.51
C PRO A 135 -19.38 1.98 -3.99
N ILE A 136 -18.91 3.16 -4.40
CA ILE A 136 -18.49 3.41 -5.79
C ILE A 136 -17.37 2.44 -6.18
N SER A 137 -16.36 2.25 -5.33
CA SER A 137 -15.26 1.32 -5.59
C SER A 137 -15.73 -0.13 -5.72
N LEU A 138 -16.78 -0.53 -5.00
CA LEU A 138 -17.34 -1.88 -5.05
C LEU A 138 -18.15 -2.12 -6.32
N LEU A 139 -19.04 -1.19 -6.65
CA LEU A 139 -19.78 -1.19 -7.91
C LEU A 139 -18.80 -1.25 -9.09
N TRP A 140 -17.72 -0.46 -9.00
CA TRP A 140 -16.66 -0.46 -9.99
C TRP A 140 -15.92 -1.80 -10.08
N ASN A 141 -15.56 -2.41 -8.95
CA ASN A 141 -14.87 -3.70 -8.93
C ASN A 141 -15.73 -4.84 -9.48
N ASN A 142 -17.03 -4.84 -9.21
CA ASN A 142 -17.96 -5.82 -9.76
C ASN A 142 -18.13 -5.63 -11.28
N PHE A 143 -18.33 -4.38 -11.72
CA PHE A 143 -18.38 -4.04 -13.15
C PHE A 143 -17.09 -4.45 -13.88
N LYS A 144 -15.94 -4.16 -13.28
CA LYS A 144 -14.63 -4.55 -13.80
C LYS A 144 -14.45 -6.06 -13.85
N LYS A 145 -14.91 -6.82 -12.85
CA LYS A 145 -14.83 -8.29 -12.87
C LYS A 145 -15.60 -8.86 -14.06
N GLU A 146 -16.80 -8.37 -14.34
CA GLU A 146 -17.60 -8.85 -15.48
C GLU A 146 -16.96 -8.51 -16.82
N ILE A 147 -16.46 -7.28 -17.00
CA ILE A 147 -15.71 -6.91 -18.22
C ILE A 147 -14.42 -7.73 -18.35
N MET A 148 -13.67 -7.89 -17.27
CA MET A 148 -12.39 -8.60 -17.30
C MET A 148 -12.58 -10.10 -17.48
N LYS A 149 -13.65 -10.74 -17.00
CA LYS A 149 -13.94 -12.15 -17.31
C LYS A 149 -14.05 -12.39 -18.82
N GLY A 150 -14.61 -11.43 -19.57
CA GLY A 150 -14.65 -11.49 -21.03
C GLY A 150 -13.28 -11.35 -21.71
N ILE A 151 -12.40 -10.52 -21.16
CA ILE A 151 -11.08 -10.20 -21.76
C ILE A 151 -9.97 -11.16 -21.31
N MET A 152 -9.95 -11.57 -20.03
CA MET A 152 -8.89 -12.42 -19.46
C MET A 152 -8.90 -13.85 -19.98
N LYS A 153 -10.03 -14.32 -20.54
CA LYS A 153 -10.08 -15.62 -21.24
C LYS A 153 -9.12 -15.68 -22.44
N VAL A 154 -8.63 -14.53 -22.91
CA VAL A 154 -7.71 -14.40 -24.05
C VAL A 154 -6.23 -14.24 -23.65
N PHE A 155 -5.94 -13.78 -22.43
CA PHE A 155 -4.56 -13.36 -22.04
C PHE A 155 -4.13 -13.88 -20.67
N LYS A 156 -4.33 -15.17 -20.38
CA LYS A 156 -3.83 -15.79 -19.15
C LYS A 156 -2.33 -16.07 -19.28
N GLU A 157 -1.51 -15.03 -19.10
CA GLU A 157 -0.08 -15.20 -18.78
C GLU A 157 0.15 -14.84 -17.32
N GLU A 158 0.64 -15.84 -16.59
CA GLU A 158 0.72 -15.87 -15.15
C GLU A 158 2.13 -15.45 -14.71
N LYS A 159 2.23 -14.34 -13.99
CA LYS A 159 3.37 -14.06 -13.12
C LYS A 159 2.86 -13.56 -11.78
N ALA A 160 3.03 -14.40 -10.77
CA ALA A 160 2.89 -14.02 -9.38
C ALA A 160 3.98 -12.98 -9.03
N ASP A 161 3.56 -11.90 -8.40
CA ASP A 161 4.43 -10.79 -7.97
C ASP A 161 4.53 -10.84 -6.44
N ASP A 162 5.43 -11.71 -5.94
CA ASP A 162 5.57 -11.99 -4.51
C ASP A 162 6.07 -10.77 -3.70
N GLY A 163 6.75 -9.82 -4.34
CA GLY A 163 7.31 -8.64 -3.67
C GLY A 163 6.29 -7.69 -3.05
N LYS A 164 5.00 -7.79 -3.41
CA LYS A 164 3.94 -6.91 -2.89
C LYS A 164 3.32 -7.37 -1.57
N LYS A 165 3.47 -8.65 -1.20
CA LYS A 165 2.88 -9.20 0.02
C LYS A 165 3.51 -8.59 1.27
N GLY A 166 4.84 -8.43 1.28
CA GLY A 166 5.58 -7.87 2.43
C GLY A 166 5.20 -6.43 2.80
N PHE A 167 5.10 -5.52 1.84
CA PHE A 167 4.73 -4.12 2.10
C PHE A 167 3.34 -3.96 2.69
N LYS A 168 2.39 -4.75 2.17
CA LYS A 168 1.01 -4.75 2.67
C LYS A 168 0.98 -5.20 4.14
N MET A 169 1.71 -6.27 4.46
CA MET A 169 1.79 -6.79 5.82
C MET A 169 2.40 -5.77 6.78
N ILE A 170 3.53 -5.14 6.41
CA ILE A 170 4.19 -4.13 7.25
C ILE A 170 3.25 -2.94 7.51
N GLY A 171 2.54 -2.46 6.48
CA GLY A 171 1.58 -1.37 6.64
C GLY A 171 0.39 -1.72 7.54
N GLU A 172 -0.13 -2.95 7.43
CA GLU A 172 -1.22 -3.44 8.28
C GLU A 172 -0.77 -3.57 9.75
N VAL A 173 0.43 -4.10 10.00
CA VAL A 173 1.01 -4.18 11.35
C VAL A 173 1.28 -2.80 11.92
N ALA A 174 1.90 -1.89 11.16
CA ALA A 174 2.18 -0.53 11.60
C ALA A 174 0.90 0.24 11.95
N GLY A 175 -0.16 0.09 11.14
CA GLY A 175 -1.47 0.68 11.41
C GLY A 175 -2.09 0.16 12.71
N ARG A 176 -2.00 -1.15 12.99
CA ARG A 176 -2.49 -1.75 14.24
C ARG A 176 -1.71 -1.22 15.45
N VAL A 177 -0.38 -1.21 15.39
CA VAL A 177 0.48 -0.66 16.45
C VAL A 177 0.17 0.81 16.70
N TYR A 178 -0.02 1.60 15.64
CA TYR A 178 -0.41 3.00 15.75
C TYR A 178 -1.73 3.18 16.51
N ILE A 179 -2.78 2.44 16.15
CA ILE A 179 -4.09 2.56 16.81
C ILE A 179 -4.00 2.16 18.29
N VAL A 180 -3.22 1.13 18.62
CA VAL A 180 -2.94 0.72 20.01
C VAL A 180 -2.28 1.86 20.79
N ILE A 181 -1.20 2.43 20.25
CA ILE A 181 -0.47 3.52 20.91
C ILE A 181 -1.40 4.74 21.10
N MET A 182 -2.17 5.12 20.08
CA MET A 182 -3.10 6.25 20.20
C MET A 182 -4.20 5.99 21.23
N THR A 183 -4.73 4.77 21.31
CA THR A 183 -5.73 4.40 22.33
C THR A 183 -5.16 4.55 23.73
N GLU A 184 -3.97 4.02 23.98
CA GLU A 184 -3.30 4.13 25.28
C GLU A 184 -3.01 5.58 25.65
N LEU A 185 -2.56 6.39 24.69
CA LEU A 185 -2.36 7.81 24.92
C LEU A 185 -3.66 8.54 25.24
N ILE A 186 -4.77 8.21 24.58
CA ILE A 186 -6.10 8.77 24.91
C ILE A 186 -6.48 8.45 26.34
N LEU A 187 -6.29 7.20 26.80
CA LEU A 187 -6.59 6.82 28.18
C LEU A 187 -5.76 7.64 29.18
N ARG A 188 -4.44 7.72 28.97
CA ARG A 188 -3.53 8.46 29.86
C ARG A 188 -3.82 9.96 29.92
N ARG A 189 -4.13 10.56 28.77
CA ARG A 189 -4.30 12.03 28.65
C ARG A 189 -5.64 12.53 29.15
N ASN A 190 -6.64 11.65 29.27
CA ASN A 190 -7.95 11.99 29.83
C ASN A 190 -8.07 11.67 31.32
N ASN A 191 -6.95 11.32 31.99
CA ASN A 191 -6.87 11.10 33.44
C ASN A 191 -7.90 10.10 33.99
N THR A 192 -8.30 9.10 33.18
CA THR A 192 -9.30 8.10 33.59
C THR A 192 -8.73 7.02 34.49
N THR A 193 -7.40 6.91 34.55
CA THR A 193 -6.67 6.04 35.45
C THR A 193 -6.15 6.91 36.60
N GLY A 194 -6.89 6.98 37.71
CA GLY A 194 -6.36 7.63 38.90
C GLY A 194 -5.10 6.90 39.37
N ASP A 195 -3.94 7.56 39.34
CA ASP A 195 -2.61 7.25 39.92
C ASP A 195 -2.09 5.79 40.00
N SER A 196 -2.75 4.79 39.40
CA SER A 196 -2.37 3.40 39.56
C SER A 196 -1.36 2.98 38.50
N ASN A 197 -0.21 2.49 38.97
CA ASN A 197 0.77 1.68 38.23
C ASN A 197 0.20 0.33 37.73
N ASP A 198 -1.13 0.17 37.72
CA ASP A 198 -1.80 -1.05 37.29
C ASP A 198 -1.90 -1.08 35.77
N TRP A 199 -1.89 -2.29 35.22
CA TRP A 199 -2.00 -2.49 33.78
C TRP A 199 -3.29 -1.86 33.27
N GLY A 200 -3.15 -0.80 32.48
CA GLY A 200 -4.29 -0.06 31.96
C GLY A 200 -5.17 -0.96 31.09
N PHE A 201 -6.47 -0.71 31.07
CA PHE A 201 -7.41 -1.38 30.17
C PHE A 201 -6.90 -1.37 28.71
N GLY A 202 -6.25 -0.29 28.27
CA GLY A 202 -5.60 -0.18 26.97
C GLY A 202 -4.47 -1.19 26.75
N GLN A 203 -3.65 -1.48 27.76
CA GLN A 203 -2.56 -2.44 27.68
C GLN A 203 -3.06 -3.88 27.61
N ILE A 204 -4.04 -4.25 28.43
CA ILE A 204 -4.65 -5.60 28.44
C ILE A 204 -5.36 -5.86 27.11
N LEU A 205 -6.14 -4.88 26.65
CA LEU A 205 -6.90 -4.99 25.41
C LEU A 205 -5.99 -4.99 24.19
N ALA A 206 -4.93 -4.17 24.19
CA ALA A 206 -3.91 -4.20 23.14
C ALA A 206 -3.18 -5.54 23.08
N MET A 207 -2.82 -6.14 24.22
CA MET A 207 -2.22 -7.47 24.24
C MET A 207 -3.18 -8.52 23.66
N LEU A 208 -4.44 -8.54 24.12
CA LEU A 208 -5.45 -9.47 23.60
C LEU A 208 -5.70 -9.30 22.08
N MET A 209 -5.65 -8.07 21.59
CA MET A 209 -5.87 -7.76 20.18
C MET A 209 -4.63 -8.00 19.30
N LEU A 210 -3.42 -7.96 19.85
CA LEU A 210 -2.18 -8.28 19.14
C LEU A 210 -1.92 -9.79 19.05
N ILE A 211 -2.57 -10.62 19.87
CA ILE A 211 -2.40 -12.09 19.83
C ILE A 211 -2.71 -12.64 18.44
N GLY A 212 -3.85 -12.32 17.84
CA GLY A 212 -4.21 -12.79 16.49
C GLY A 212 -3.17 -12.42 15.41
N PRO A 213 -2.87 -11.12 15.22
CA PRO A 213 -1.80 -10.64 14.34
C PRO A 213 -0.42 -11.27 14.58
N THR A 214 -0.06 -11.48 15.86
CA THR A 214 1.24 -12.05 16.24
C THR A 214 1.29 -13.53 15.91
N ILE A 215 0.19 -14.27 16.11
CA ILE A 215 0.05 -15.65 15.66
C ILE A 215 0.18 -15.74 14.13
N GLU A 216 -0.46 -14.85 13.38
CA GLU A 216 -0.33 -14.80 11.91
C GLU A 216 1.10 -14.49 11.46
N LEU A 217 1.77 -13.51 12.10
CA LEU A 217 3.16 -13.16 11.82
C LEU A 217 4.11 -14.33 12.12
N ILE A 218 3.95 -14.98 13.27
CA ILE A 218 4.75 -16.16 13.66
C ILE A 218 4.49 -17.32 12.71
N ALA A 219 3.23 -17.62 12.39
CA ALA A 219 2.88 -18.68 11.46
C ALA A 219 3.48 -18.46 10.07
N GLY A 220 3.42 -17.22 9.55
CA GLY A 220 4.00 -16.86 8.25
C GLY A 220 5.53 -16.91 8.25
N SER A 221 6.17 -16.33 9.26
CA SER A 221 7.65 -16.27 9.34
C SER A 221 8.30 -17.61 9.69
N VAL A 222 7.67 -18.44 10.51
CA VAL A 222 8.15 -19.79 10.81
C VAL A 222 7.99 -20.71 9.60
N GLY A 223 6.90 -20.58 8.83
CA GLY A 223 6.72 -21.32 7.58
C GLY A 223 7.80 -21.01 6.53
N GLU A 224 8.20 -19.74 6.42
CA GLU A 224 9.20 -19.29 5.44
C GLU A 224 10.65 -19.64 5.87
N VAL A 225 10.97 -19.53 7.18
CA VAL A 225 12.32 -19.83 7.70
C VAL A 225 12.59 -21.32 7.82
N ALA A 226 11.58 -22.13 8.12
CA ALA A 226 11.78 -23.56 8.31
C ALA A 226 11.86 -24.33 6.98
N GLY A 227 11.25 -23.83 5.90
CA GLY A 227 11.02 -24.67 4.70
C GLY A 227 10.20 -25.93 4.99
N ILE A 228 9.62 -26.02 6.19
CA ILE A 228 8.79 -27.12 6.65
C ILE A 228 7.34 -26.68 6.42
N ASN A 229 6.74 -27.17 5.34
CA ASN A 229 5.28 -27.24 5.22
C ASN A 229 4.78 -28.14 6.37
N LEU A 230 4.48 -27.56 7.53
CA LEU A 230 3.85 -28.31 8.62
C LEU A 230 2.39 -28.57 8.24
N PRO A 231 1.98 -29.83 8.00
CA PRO A 231 0.62 -30.16 7.65
C PRO A 231 -0.20 -30.22 8.94
N LEU A 232 -0.67 -29.06 9.40
CA LEU A 232 -1.73 -29.02 10.40
C LEU A 232 -3.07 -28.92 9.68
N GLY A 233 -3.53 -30.06 9.15
CA GLY A 233 -4.91 -30.22 8.69
C GLY A 233 -5.08 -31.13 7.48
N SER A 234 -5.47 -32.39 7.76
CA SER A 234 -6.14 -33.35 6.86
C SER A 234 -5.27 -34.26 5.97
N SER A 235 -5.44 -35.55 6.28
CA SER A 235 -5.15 -36.81 5.60
C SER A 235 -4.44 -36.83 4.23
N ALA A 236 -3.25 -37.44 4.27
CA ALA A 236 -2.76 -38.52 3.40
C ALA A 236 -3.21 -38.56 1.93
N ASN A 237 -2.26 -38.28 1.03
CA ASN A 237 -1.83 -39.25 0.01
C ASN A 237 -0.41 -38.91 -0.47
N PHE A 238 0.55 -39.69 0.02
CA PHE A 238 1.94 -39.68 -0.40
C PHE A 238 2.05 -40.60 -1.63
N CYS A 239 2.23 -40.04 -2.82
CA CYS A 239 2.71 -40.79 -3.98
C CYS A 239 3.85 -40.03 -4.64
N ALA A 240 4.96 -40.76 -4.75
CA ALA A 240 6.24 -40.44 -5.35
C ALA A 240 6.20 -39.44 -6.50
N ASP A 241 6.86 -38.29 -6.31
CA ASP A 241 7.26 -37.43 -7.41
C ASP A 241 8.73 -37.73 -7.74
N SER A 242 8.92 -38.45 -8.83
CA SER A 242 10.23 -38.70 -9.43
C SER A 242 10.62 -37.44 -10.21
N GLY A 243 11.82 -36.91 -9.92
CA GLY A 243 12.35 -35.67 -10.46
C GLY A 243 12.45 -35.61 -11.98
N GLY A 244 11.32 -35.35 -12.65
CA GLY A 244 11.25 -35.02 -14.05
C GLY A 244 11.55 -33.53 -14.23
N ILE A 245 12.76 -33.20 -14.72
CA ILE A 245 13.03 -31.89 -15.30
C ILE A 245 11.95 -31.65 -16.36
N SER A 246 11.08 -30.67 -16.12
CA SER A 246 10.02 -30.30 -17.04
C SER A 246 10.61 -30.07 -18.42
N ARG A 247 10.05 -30.68 -19.47
CA ARG A 247 10.49 -30.51 -20.87
C ARG A 247 10.54 -29.03 -21.30
N ASN A 248 9.80 -28.17 -20.62
CA ASN A 248 9.84 -26.71 -20.81
C ASN A 248 11.17 -26.09 -20.34
N ASP A 249 11.80 -26.66 -19.31
CA ASP A 249 13.11 -26.23 -18.83
C ASP A 249 14.24 -26.65 -19.77
N LEU A 250 14.16 -27.85 -20.35
CA LEU A 250 15.15 -28.30 -21.35
C LEU A 250 15.07 -27.46 -22.64
N THR A 251 13.87 -27.06 -23.05
CA THR A 251 13.68 -26.19 -24.23
C THR A 251 14.18 -24.77 -23.97
N ARG A 252 13.96 -24.23 -22.75
CA ARG A 252 14.58 -22.96 -22.30
C ARG A 252 16.10 -23.07 -22.28
N PHE A 253 16.64 -24.15 -21.73
CA PHE A 253 18.08 -24.36 -21.61
C PHE A 253 18.77 -24.44 -22.99
N LEU A 254 18.15 -25.11 -23.96
CA LEU A 254 18.68 -25.22 -25.32
C LEU A 254 18.55 -23.93 -26.15
N LEU A 255 17.51 -23.12 -25.91
CA LEU A 255 17.37 -21.79 -26.54
C LEU A 255 18.33 -20.76 -25.93
N GLN A 256 18.60 -20.84 -24.62
CA GLN A 256 19.49 -19.93 -23.90
C GLN A 256 20.97 -20.13 -24.28
N ARG A 257 21.35 -21.32 -24.74
CA ARG A 257 22.73 -21.62 -25.18
C ARG A 257 23.06 -21.14 -26.60
N ARG A 258 22.04 -20.82 -27.43
CA ARG A 258 22.24 -20.52 -28.87
C ARG A 258 22.33 -19.02 -29.18
N TYR A 259 21.91 -18.16 -28.26
CA TYR A 259 22.07 -16.70 -28.35
C TYR A 259 22.57 -16.20 -27.00
N PRO A 260 23.88 -15.96 -26.81
CA PRO A 260 24.37 -15.38 -25.56
C PRO A 260 23.71 -14.00 -25.39
N PRO A 261 22.88 -13.79 -24.35
CA PRO A 261 22.13 -12.54 -24.16
C PRO A 261 23.02 -11.37 -23.70
N GLU A 262 24.34 -11.51 -23.77
CA GLU A 262 25.28 -10.71 -22.99
C GLU A 262 25.58 -9.32 -23.57
N SER A 263 25.47 -9.10 -24.89
CA SER A 263 25.84 -7.78 -25.46
C SER A 263 24.67 -6.79 -25.64
N ILE A 264 23.45 -7.29 -25.84
CA ILE A 264 22.27 -6.44 -26.10
C ILE A 264 21.57 -6.04 -24.79
N SER A 265 21.67 -6.86 -23.74
CA SER A 265 21.17 -6.52 -22.40
C SER A 265 21.90 -5.31 -21.82
N THR A 266 23.22 -5.23 -22.00
CA THR A 266 24.07 -4.17 -21.42
C THR A 266 23.70 -2.77 -21.91
N VAL A 267 23.44 -2.59 -23.21
CA VAL A 267 23.08 -1.27 -23.77
C VAL A 267 21.70 -0.82 -23.28
N ALA A 268 20.72 -1.72 -23.25
CA ALA A 268 19.39 -1.42 -22.76
C ALA A 268 19.39 -1.13 -21.25
N ASP A 269 20.19 -1.86 -20.48
CA ASP A 269 20.34 -1.66 -19.04
C ASP A 269 21.10 -0.36 -18.73
N THR A 270 22.12 -0.02 -19.52
CA THR A 270 22.86 1.25 -19.43
C THR A 270 21.95 2.43 -19.76
N LEU A 271 21.20 2.37 -20.86
CA LEU A 271 20.24 3.41 -21.24
C LEU A 271 19.15 3.54 -20.17
N GLY A 272 18.65 2.42 -19.65
CA GLY A 272 17.69 2.39 -18.56
C GLY A 272 18.24 3.01 -17.27
N ALA A 273 19.53 2.82 -16.97
CA ALA A 273 20.20 3.45 -15.84
C ALA A 273 20.35 4.97 -16.05
N ILE A 274 20.79 5.41 -17.24
CA ILE A 274 20.91 6.84 -17.59
C ILE A 274 19.55 7.54 -17.44
N ILE A 275 18.49 6.96 -18.00
CA ILE A 275 17.13 7.51 -17.89
C ILE A 275 16.71 7.63 -16.41
N ARG A 276 17.01 6.62 -15.58
CA ARG A 276 16.70 6.69 -14.14
C ARG A 276 17.48 7.80 -13.45
N VAL A 277 18.76 7.98 -13.76
CA VAL A 277 19.57 9.08 -13.21
C VAL A 277 18.97 10.43 -13.59
N LEU A 278 18.60 10.61 -14.86
CA LEU A 278 17.95 11.84 -15.33
C LEU A 278 16.61 12.10 -14.63
N VAL A 279 15.78 11.07 -14.49
CA VAL A 279 14.51 11.17 -13.77
C VAL A 279 14.73 11.53 -12.30
N CYS A 280 15.73 10.94 -11.64
CA CYS A 280 16.11 11.30 -10.27
C CYS A 280 16.65 12.73 -10.16
N ALA A 281 17.41 13.21 -11.15
CA ALA A 281 17.92 14.59 -11.15
C ALA A 281 16.78 15.61 -11.31
N VAL A 282 15.80 15.32 -12.17
CA VAL A 282 14.60 16.15 -12.34
C VAL A 282 13.75 16.14 -11.07
N ASP A 283 13.55 14.96 -10.46
CA ASP A 283 12.85 14.82 -9.19
C ASP A 283 13.50 15.66 -8.08
N LEU A 284 14.83 15.61 -7.98
CA LEU A 284 15.61 16.37 -7.00
C LEU A 284 15.45 17.89 -7.20
N ALA A 285 15.47 18.37 -8.44
CA ALA A 285 15.24 19.78 -8.74
C ALA A 285 13.82 20.23 -8.38
N PHE A 286 12.82 19.39 -8.65
CA PHE A 286 11.43 19.66 -8.32
C PHE A 286 11.15 19.64 -6.82
N CYS A 287 11.68 18.65 -6.09
CA CYS A 287 11.60 18.62 -4.63
C CYS A 287 12.36 19.79 -4.00
N ALA A 288 13.48 20.23 -4.56
CA ALA A 288 14.17 21.44 -4.11
C ALA A 288 13.27 22.68 -4.27
N ALA A 289 12.65 22.87 -5.43
CA ALA A 289 11.73 23.99 -5.66
C ALA A 289 10.51 23.93 -4.74
N ALA A 290 9.92 22.75 -4.57
CA ALA A 290 8.77 22.55 -3.68
C ALA A 290 9.14 22.82 -2.21
N GLY A 291 10.30 22.34 -1.75
CA GLY A 291 10.80 22.60 -0.39
C GLY A 291 11.08 24.08 -0.14
N ALA A 292 11.64 24.79 -1.13
CA ALA A 292 11.89 26.22 -1.07
C ALA A 292 10.58 27.01 -0.93
N ALA A 293 9.58 26.69 -1.76
CA ALA A 293 8.26 27.30 -1.73
C ALA A 293 7.51 27.00 -0.43
N ALA A 294 7.55 25.76 0.04
CA ALA A 294 6.93 25.35 1.31
C ALA A 294 7.50 26.13 2.50
N ALA A 295 8.83 26.29 2.56
CA ALA A 295 9.48 27.08 3.62
C ALA A 295 9.11 28.57 3.55
N ALA A 296 9.05 29.15 2.34
CA ALA A 296 8.60 30.52 2.13
C ALA A 296 7.14 30.73 2.57
N THR A 297 6.24 29.81 2.20
CA THR A 297 4.83 29.82 2.62
C THR A 297 4.71 29.69 4.14
N GLY A 298 5.47 28.77 4.75
CA GLY A 298 5.49 28.60 6.20
C GLY A 298 5.90 29.89 6.92
N ALA A 299 6.99 30.52 6.50
CA ALA A 299 7.44 31.80 7.06
C ALA A 299 6.37 32.90 6.91
N HIS A 300 5.82 33.05 5.71
CA HIS A 300 4.79 34.04 5.43
C HIS A 300 3.53 33.83 6.28
N ALA A 301 3.04 32.60 6.37
CA ALA A 301 1.86 32.24 7.17
C ALA A 301 2.09 32.37 8.69
N ASN A 302 3.35 32.31 9.13
CA ASN A 302 3.73 32.56 10.52
C ASN A 302 3.75 34.05 10.87
N GLY A 303 3.93 34.92 9.86
CA GLY A 303 4.12 36.37 9.98
C GLY A 303 5.58 36.81 9.88
N ASP A 304 6.49 35.91 9.49
CA ASP A 304 7.91 36.18 9.38
C ASP A 304 8.29 36.69 7.98
N THR A 305 9.36 37.47 7.91
CA THR A 305 9.94 37.90 6.63
C THR A 305 10.60 36.71 5.92
N VAL A 306 10.22 36.46 4.66
CA VAL A 306 10.85 35.42 3.84
C VAL A 306 12.28 35.82 3.50
N THR A 307 13.26 35.13 4.09
CA THR A 307 14.69 35.36 3.82
C THR A 307 15.25 34.34 2.83
N ALA A 308 16.35 34.70 2.15
CA ALA A 308 17.06 33.77 1.28
C ALA A 308 17.51 32.50 2.04
N TYR A 309 17.87 32.64 3.32
CA TYR A 309 18.26 31.52 4.17
C TYR A 309 17.12 30.51 4.38
N ILE A 310 15.89 30.99 4.64
CA ILE A 310 14.70 30.13 4.79
C ILE A 310 14.44 29.35 3.50
N VAL A 311 14.45 30.06 2.35
CA VAL A 311 14.22 29.46 1.04
C VAL A 311 15.29 28.41 0.70
N GLN A 312 16.57 28.72 0.94
CA GLN A 312 17.69 27.78 0.71
C GLN A 312 17.60 26.55 1.62
N THR A 313 17.21 26.73 2.88
CA THR A 313 17.08 25.63 3.84
C THR A 313 15.90 24.72 3.47
N GLY A 314 14.78 25.32 3.05
CA GLY A 314 13.65 24.58 2.48
C GLY A 314 14.04 23.77 1.24
N ALA A 315 14.79 24.40 0.33
CA ALA A 315 15.30 23.74 -0.87
C ALA A 315 16.18 22.53 -0.54
N LEU A 316 17.10 22.70 0.41
CA LEU A 316 17.96 21.63 0.90
C LEU A 316 17.14 20.47 1.50
N GLY A 317 16.09 20.77 2.27
CA GLY A 317 15.21 19.75 2.83
C GLY A 317 14.55 18.90 1.74
N GLY A 318 14.06 19.54 0.68
CA GLY A 318 13.51 18.85 -0.49
C GLY A 318 14.53 18.00 -1.24
N VAL A 319 15.76 18.51 -1.42
CA VAL A 319 16.87 17.76 -2.03
C VAL A 319 17.22 16.52 -1.21
N ILE A 320 17.27 16.62 0.11
CA ILE A 320 17.60 15.48 0.99
C ILE A 320 16.49 14.43 0.89
N ALA A 321 15.22 14.84 0.94
CA ALA A 321 14.09 13.92 0.84
C ALA A 321 14.11 13.12 -0.48
N SER A 322 14.24 13.80 -1.62
CA SER A 322 14.32 13.16 -2.94
C SER A 322 15.62 12.36 -3.11
N GLY A 323 16.74 12.87 -2.59
CA GLY A 323 18.04 12.22 -2.64
C GLY A 323 18.04 10.85 -1.94
N ILE A 324 17.44 10.75 -0.75
CA ILE A 324 17.29 9.47 -0.03
C ILE A 324 16.49 8.48 -0.88
N LEU A 325 15.36 8.91 -1.45
CA LEU A 325 14.53 8.08 -2.31
C LEU A 325 15.30 7.61 -3.56
N GLY A 326 16.01 8.52 -4.23
CA GLY A 326 16.82 8.23 -5.41
C GLY A 326 17.90 7.20 -5.11
N VAL A 327 18.71 7.41 -4.07
CA VAL A 327 19.76 6.47 -3.66
C VAL A 327 19.17 5.09 -3.38
N CYS A 328 18.06 5.02 -2.66
CA CYS A 328 17.44 3.75 -2.33
C CYS A 328 16.94 3.03 -3.59
N ILE A 329 16.32 3.72 -4.55
CA ILE A 329 15.89 3.14 -5.85
C ILE A 329 17.07 2.48 -6.60
N PHE A 330 18.26 3.08 -6.56
CA PHE A 330 19.45 2.49 -7.15
C PHE A 330 19.95 1.28 -6.34
N MET A 331 20.05 1.43 -5.02
CA MET A 331 20.55 0.37 -4.14
C MET A 331 19.65 -0.86 -4.13
N PHE A 332 18.33 -0.71 -4.33
CA PHE A 332 17.39 -1.84 -4.42
C PHE A 332 17.76 -2.87 -5.49
N LYS A 333 18.45 -2.47 -6.56
CA LYS A 333 18.85 -3.43 -7.61
C LYS A 333 20.01 -4.33 -7.19
N THR A 334 20.93 -3.81 -6.39
CA THR A 334 22.20 -4.48 -6.05
C THR A 334 22.26 -5.01 -4.63
N ALA A 335 21.36 -4.55 -3.76
CA ALA A 335 21.32 -4.91 -2.35
C ALA A 335 20.88 -6.37 -2.10
N SER A 336 21.47 -6.97 -1.06
CA SER A 336 21.01 -8.21 -0.45
C SER A 336 19.57 -8.08 0.09
N SER A 337 18.89 -9.19 0.38
CA SER A 337 17.52 -9.16 0.92
C SER A 337 17.41 -8.30 2.19
N ILE A 338 18.32 -8.49 3.15
CA ILE A 338 18.35 -7.73 4.41
C ILE A 338 18.60 -6.23 4.15
N THR A 339 19.59 -5.92 3.31
CA THR A 339 19.93 -4.54 2.95
C THR A 339 18.76 -3.84 2.26
N LYS A 340 18.00 -4.56 1.42
CA LYS A 340 16.76 -4.05 0.83
C LYS A 340 15.76 -3.68 1.90
N THR A 341 15.52 -4.54 2.90
CA THR A 341 14.58 -4.23 4.00
C THR A 341 15.01 -2.99 4.80
N ILE A 342 16.31 -2.82 5.05
CA ILE A 342 16.83 -1.62 5.74
C ILE A 342 16.59 -0.35 4.89
N PHE A 343 16.89 -0.41 3.58
CA PHE A 343 16.59 0.70 2.67
C PHE A 343 15.08 0.95 2.56
N GLN A 344 14.23 -0.09 2.61
CA GLN A 344 12.78 0.10 2.64
C GLN A 344 12.38 0.91 3.86
N LEU A 345 12.91 0.57 5.03
CA LEU A 345 12.65 1.29 6.27
C LEU A 345 13.09 2.76 6.18
N ALA A 346 14.27 3.02 5.61
CA ALA A 346 14.80 4.37 5.41
C ALA A 346 13.96 5.21 4.43
N VAL A 347 13.37 4.57 3.41
CA VAL A 347 12.47 5.21 2.43
C VAL A 347 11.06 5.41 2.97
N LEU A 348 10.67 4.72 4.03
CA LEU A 348 9.37 4.98 4.65
C LEU A 348 9.29 6.46 5.02
N PRO A 349 8.11 7.09 4.89
CA PRO A 349 7.95 8.49 5.25
C PRO A 349 8.42 8.87 6.66
N ILE A 350 8.38 7.93 7.60
CA ILE A 350 8.96 8.10 8.95
C ILE A 350 10.49 8.25 8.89
N GLY A 351 11.16 7.38 8.14
CA GLY A 351 12.62 7.40 7.98
C GLY A 351 13.09 8.65 7.24
N THR A 352 12.41 9.02 6.15
CA THR A 352 12.76 10.22 5.38
C THR A 352 12.50 11.50 6.16
N ALA A 353 11.36 11.61 6.87
CA ALA A 353 11.08 12.76 7.73
C ALA A 353 12.14 12.91 8.84
N PHE A 354 12.51 11.81 9.50
CA PHE A 354 13.57 11.81 10.52
C PHE A 354 14.91 12.26 9.95
N ALA A 355 15.34 11.69 8.80
CA ALA A 355 16.62 12.02 8.19
C ALA A 355 16.70 13.49 7.72
N VAL A 356 15.61 14.01 7.14
CA VAL A 356 15.52 15.43 6.74
C VAL A 356 15.57 16.33 7.97
N ALA A 357 14.81 16.01 9.02
CA ALA A 357 14.78 16.79 10.26
C ALA A 357 16.14 16.79 10.97
N LEU A 358 16.85 15.66 10.99
CA LEU A 358 18.21 15.55 11.54
C LEU A 358 19.21 16.39 10.74
N ALA A 359 19.18 16.30 9.41
CA ALA A 359 20.13 17.02 8.57
C ALA A 359 19.90 18.54 8.59
N ILE A 360 18.64 18.98 8.50
CA ILE A 360 18.27 20.39 8.58
C ILE A 360 18.46 20.92 10.00
N GLY A 361 18.09 20.15 11.01
CA GLY A 361 18.28 20.50 12.41
C GLY A 361 19.75 20.71 12.76
N ASN A 362 20.65 19.80 12.36
CA ASN A 362 22.09 19.95 12.60
C ASN A 362 22.65 21.17 11.87
N ARG A 363 22.13 21.49 10.68
CA ARG A 363 22.55 22.71 9.95
C ARG A 363 22.12 23.99 10.66
N ILE A 364 20.91 24.04 11.23
CA ILE A 364 20.38 25.24 11.88
C ILE A 364 20.90 25.39 13.31
N PHE A 365 20.98 24.30 14.08
CA PHE A 365 21.21 24.30 15.52
C PHE A 365 22.58 23.74 15.94
N GLY A 366 23.38 23.20 14.99
CA GLY A 366 24.59 22.43 15.28
C GLY A 366 24.26 20.99 15.70
N GLU A 367 23.48 20.84 16.76
CA GLU A 367 22.91 19.57 17.22
C GLU A 367 21.38 19.64 17.17
N THR A 368 20.75 18.69 16.47
CA THR A 368 19.29 18.67 16.35
C THR A 368 18.64 18.37 17.69
N PRO A 369 17.77 19.26 18.22
CA PRO A 369 17.04 18.98 19.45
C PRO A 369 16.16 17.72 19.31
N ASN A 370 16.15 16.88 20.36
CA ASN A 370 15.33 15.66 20.40
C ASN A 370 13.84 15.93 20.10
N ALA A 371 13.32 17.08 20.54
CA ALA A 371 11.94 17.49 20.26
C ALA A 371 11.62 17.58 18.76
N ILE A 372 12.57 18.04 17.94
CA ILE A 372 12.43 18.10 16.48
C ILE A 372 12.41 16.70 15.88
N LEU A 373 13.29 15.81 16.35
CA LEU A 373 13.34 14.42 15.88
C LEU A 373 12.07 13.65 16.26
N ILE A 374 11.56 13.83 17.48
CA ILE A 374 10.29 13.24 17.93
C ILE A 374 9.14 13.77 17.08
N GLY A 375 9.11 15.08 16.82
CA GLY A 375 8.15 15.70 15.90
C GLY A 375 8.20 15.10 14.50
N ALA A 376 9.39 14.85 13.97
CA ALA A 376 9.59 14.27 12.64
C ALA A 376 9.07 12.83 12.55
N VAL A 377 9.36 12.00 13.56
CA VAL A 377 8.83 10.63 13.63
C VAL A 377 7.31 10.64 13.69
N ALA A 378 6.72 11.53 14.49
CA ALA A 378 5.27 11.66 14.59
C ALA A 378 4.63 12.10 13.26
N ALA A 379 5.26 13.04 12.56
CA ALA A 379 4.82 13.52 11.24
C ALA A 379 4.97 12.45 10.14
N GLY A 380 5.82 11.45 10.32
CA GLY A 380 5.93 10.30 9.43
C GLY A 380 4.65 9.44 9.37
N GLY A 381 3.82 9.48 10.43
CA GLY A 381 2.54 8.78 10.48
C GLY A 381 1.53 9.26 9.42
N PRO A 382 1.12 10.55 9.42
CA PRO A 382 0.26 11.10 8.37
C PRO A 382 0.82 10.87 6.96
N LEU A 383 2.13 11.07 6.77
CA LEU A 383 2.79 10.86 5.47
C LEU A 383 2.73 9.39 5.02
N PHE A 384 2.86 8.43 5.95
CA PHE A 384 2.70 7.01 5.66
C PHE A 384 1.30 6.69 5.14
N TYR A 385 0.26 7.24 5.78
CA TYR A 385 -1.12 7.08 5.31
C TYR A 385 -1.34 7.70 3.93
N GLY A 386 -0.76 8.88 3.65
CA GLY A 386 -0.82 9.49 2.32
C GLY A 386 -0.13 8.65 1.23
N SER A 387 1.04 8.10 1.52
CA SER A 387 1.86 7.35 0.55
C SER A 387 1.35 5.94 0.21
N THR A 388 0.78 5.23 1.20
CA THR A 388 0.24 3.87 1.01
C THR A 388 -1.08 3.83 0.25
N TRP A 389 -1.74 4.97 0.11
CA TRP A 389 -3.01 5.09 -0.61
C TRP A 389 -2.86 5.27 -2.13
N ASN A 390 -1.69 4.97 -2.67
CA ASN A 390 -1.54 4.77 -4.11
C ASN A 390 -2.20 3.45 -4.52
N PRO A 391 -3.14 3.46 -5.49
CA PRO A 391 -3.85 2.25 -5.88
C PRO A 391 -2.84 1.18 -6.34
N PRO A 392 -2.90 -0.06 -5.79
CA PRO A 392 -2.00 -1.14 -6.14
C PRO A 392 -2.24 -1.56 -7.60
N GLY A 393 -1.52 -0.92 -8.52
CA GLY A 393 -1.66 -1.11 -9.96
C GLY A 393 -0.30 -1.36 -10.59
N GLY A 394 0.08 -2.64 -10.73
CA GLY A 394 1.20 -3.01 -11.58
C GLY A 394 0.97 -2.60 -13.05
N PRO A 395 2.04 -2.50 -13.86
CA PRO A 395 2.02 -1.98 -15.23
C PRO A 395 1.13 -2.75 -16.22
N ASN A 396 0.63 -3.95 -15.87
CA ASN A 396 -0.08 -4.83 -16.81
C ASN A 396 -1.61 -4.82 -16.72
N ARG A 397 -2.26 -3.87 -16.03
CA ARG A 397 -3.74 -3.84 -15.96
C ARG A 397 -4.37 -2.83 -16.95
N SER A 398 -4.95 -3.42 -18.00
CA SER A 398 -5.98 -2.97 -18.97
C SER A 398 -6.12 -1.48 -19.37
N ILE A 399 -6.21 -1.27 -20.68
CA ILE A 399 -6.47 0.00 -21.41
C ILE A 399 -7.64 0.81 -20.83
N LEU A 400 -8.67 0.16 -20.27
CA LEU A 400 -9.81 0.86 -19.66
C LEU A 400 -9.46 1.60 -18.36
N ILE A 401 -8.47 1.10 -17.60
CA ILE A 401 -7.96 1.79 -16.41
C ILE A 401 -7.14 3.02 -16.82
N PHE A 402 -6.52 3.02 -18.01
CA PHE A 402 -5.81 4.19 -18.51
C PHE A 402 -6.73 5.39 -18.80
N ALA A 403 -7.99 5.15 -19.20
CA ALA A 403 -8.95 6.23 -19.48
C ALA A 403 -9.46 6.95 -18.21
N LEU A 404 -9.59 6.24 -17.09
CA LEU A 404 -10.15 6.79 -15.83
C LEU A 404 -9.11 7.06 -14.73
N LYS A 405 -7.88 6.60 -14.92
CA LYS A 405 -6.72 6.94 -14.09
C LYS A 405 -6.60 8.44 -13.78
N PRO A 406 -6.75 9.39 -14.72
CA PRO A 406 -6.52 10.80 -14.40
C PRO A 406 -7.46 11.32 -13.30
N TYR A 407 -8.74 10.92 -13.31
CA TYR A 407 -9.72 11.39 -12.32
C TYR A 407 -9.46 10.80 -10.92
N LEU A 408 -9.17 9.50 -10.84
CA LEU A 408 -8.82 8.86 -9.56
C LEU A 408 -7.51 9.43 -9.02
N VAL A 409 -6.52 9.66 -9.89
CA VAL A 409 -5.22 10.24 -9.52
C VAL A 409 -5.41 11.65 -8.93
N VAL A 410 -6.33 12.47 -9.46
CA VAL A 410 -6.67 13.78 -8.87
C VAL A 410 -7.31 13.62 -7.50
N ILE A 411 -8.28 12.71 -7.32
CA ILE A 411 -8.93 12.48 -6.01
C ILE A 411 -7.90 12.02 -4.96
N PHE A 412 -6.99 11.11 -5.34
CA PHE A 412 -5.91 10.63 -4.48
C PHE A 412 -4.87 11.72 -4.17
N ALA A 413 -4.62 12.64 -5.12
CA ALA A 413 -3.77 13.80 -4.87
C ALA A 413 -4.36 14.71 -3.81
N CYS A 414 -5.66 15.00 -3.91
CA CYS A 414 -6.36 15.87 -2.99
C CYS A 414 -6.31 15.33 -1.55
N THR A 415 -6.38 14.01 -1.35
CA THR A 415 -6.22 13.43 -0.02
C THR A 415 -4.77 13.49 0.46
N GLY A 416 -3.80 13.32 -0.44
CA GLY A 416 -2.37 13.53 -0.15
C GLY A 416 -2.09 14.92 0.42
N PHE A 417 -2.70 15.98 -0.14
CA PHE A 417 -2.52 17.35 0.35
C PHE A 417 -2.96 17.51 1.81
N GLY A 418 -4.06 16.85 2.18
CA GLY A 418 -4.56 16.84 3.55
C GLY A 418 -3.59 16.13 4.51
N PHE A 419 -3.00 15.01 4.10
CA PHE A 419 -2.03 14.28 4.92
C PHE A 419 -0.71 15.02 5.09
N ASP A 420 -0.22 15.71 4.05
CA ASP A 420 1.01 16.50 4.15
C ASP A 420 0.80 17.77 4.98
N ALA A 421 -0.37 18.41 4.89
CA ALA A 421 -0.77 19.49 5.80
C ALA A 421 -0.78 19.01 7.25
N LEU A 422 -1.38 17.84 7.48
CA LEU A 422 -1.47 17.22 8.79
C LEU A 422 -0.10 16.82 9.33
N ALA A 423 0.80 16.34 8.47
CA ALA A 423 2.20 16.06 8.82
C ALA A 423 2.93 17.32 9.29
N GLY A 424 2.80 18.43 8.54
CA GLY A 424 3.38 19.71 8.92
C GLY A 424 2.84 20.21 10.27
N TYR A 425 1.52 20.19 10.45
CA TYR A 425 0.89 20.52 11.73
C TYR A 425 1.40 19.63 12.87
N THR A 426 1.46 18.32 12.62
CA THR A 426 1.90 17.32 13.61
C THR A 426 3.34 17.56 14.03
N PHE A 427 4.23 17.77 13.07
CA PHE A 427 5.64 18.08 13.32
C PHE A 427 5.80 19.26 14.27
N ALA A 428 5.17 20.39 13.95
CA ALA A 428 5.28 21.62 14.74
C ALA A 428 4.70 21.44 16.15
N LYS A 429 3.50 20.85 16.27
CA LYS A 429 2.85 20.72 17.57
C LYS A 429 3.50 19.69 18.49
N VAL A 430 3.99 18.58 17.95
CA VAL A 430 4.71 17.58 18.75
C VAL A 430 6.03 18.17 19.28
N ALA A 431 6.77 18.91 18.44
CA ALA A 431 7.98 19.59 18.89
C ALA A 431 7.69 20.61 20.01
N GLU A 432 6.62 21.41 19.85
CA GLU A 432 6.20 22.38 20.86
C GLU A 432 5.81 21.71 22.18
N ASN A 433 5.09 20.59 22.13
CA ASN A 433 4.74 19.81 23.32
C ASN A 433 5.97 19.23 24.05
N HIS A 434 7.12 19.12 23.37
CA HIS A 434 8.41 18.75 23.95
C HIS A 434 9.30 19.96 24.24
N GLY A 435 8.70 21.15 24.39
CA GLY A 435 9.40 22.37 24.80
C GLY A 435 10.16 23.08 23.68
N PHE A 436 9.95 22.71 22.42
CA PHE A 436 10.63 23.32 21.28
C PHE A 436 9.63 23.96 20.31
N TYR A 437 9.40 25.26 20.47
CA TYR A 437 8.53 26.01 19.57
C TYR A 437 9.20 26.25 18.21
N ILE A 438 8.60 25.74 17.13
CA ILE A 438 9.07 25.92 15.75
C ILE A 438 8.32 27.07 15.07
N CYS A 439 7.01 26.94 14.95
CA CYS A 439 6.11 27.91 14.33
C CYS A 439 4.66 27.64 14.73
N LYS A 440 3.73 28.52 14.33
CA LYS A 440 2.29 28.29 14.52
C LYS A 440 1.83 27.08 13.70
N GLY A 441 0.96 26.25 14.26
CA GLY A 441 0.51 25.02 13.60
C GLY A 441 -0.11 25.21 12.21
N HIS A 442 -0.86 26.31 11.99
CA HIS A 442 -1.43 26.60 10.66
C HIS A 442 -0.36 26.97 9.62
N ALA A 443 0.76 27.58 10.05
CA ALA A 443 1.87 27.89 9.17
C ALA A 443 2.58 26.62 8.71
N ALA A 444 2.80 25.68 9.63
CA ALA A 444 3.34 24.37 9.31
C ALA A 444 2.42 23.55 8.39
N ALA A 445 1.11 23.60 8.63
CA ALA A 445 0.11 22.96 7.76
C ALA A 445 0.13 23.55 6.34
N ALA A 446 0.18 24.88 6.21
CA ALA A 446 0.26 25.55 4.91
C ALA A 446 1.52 25.15 4.13
N ALA A 447 2.67 25.05 4.81
CA ALA A 447 3.91 24.57 4.19
C ALA A 447 3.75 23.14 3.65
N GLY A 448 3.13 22.23 4.42
CA GLY A 448 2.84 20.86 3.98
C GLY A 448 1.94 20.80 2.74
N VAL A 449 0.86 21.59 2.71
CA VAL A 449 -0.01 21.69 1.52
C VAL A 449 0.78 22.15 0.30
N VAL A 450 1.57 23.23 0.42
CA VAL A 450 2.32 23.78 -0.73
C VAL A 450 3.36 22.79 -1.24
N TYR A 451 4.07 22.11 -0.35
CA TYR A 451 5.02 21.07 -0.75
C TYR A 451 4.34 19.98 -1.58
N SER A 452 3.24 19.43 -1.06
CA SER A 452 2.50 18.33 -1.71
C SER A 452 1.90 18.72 -3.05
N VAL A 453 1.30 19.90 -3.16
CA VAL A 453 0.72 20.41 -4.40
C VAL A 453 1.79 20.58 -5.48
N LEU A 454 2.94 21.17 -5.13
CA LEU A 454 4.02 21.38 -6.08
C LEU A 454 4.66 20.06 -6.51
N VAL A 455 5.01 19.17 -5.57
CA VAL A 455 5.54 17.85 -5.90
C VAL A 455 4.58 17.11 -6.82
N TRP A 456 3.28 17.15 -6.54
CA TRP A 456 2.30 16.45 -7.35
C TRP A 456 2.13 17.03 -8.75
N ILE A 457 2.01 18.35 -8.89
CA ILE A 457 1.95 19.03 -10.20
C ILE A 457 3.17 18.66 -11.05
N LEU A 458 4.33 18.56 -10.42
CA LEU A 458 5.60 18.25 -11.09
C LEU A 458 5.76 16.75 -11.38
N HIS A 459 5.20 15.87 -10.54
CA HIS A 459 5.22 14.41 -10.73
C HIS A 459 4.23 13.90 -11.76
N VAL A 460 3.13 14.60 -12.02
CA VAL A 460 2.13 14.18 -13.02
C VAL A 460 2.79 14.03 -14.41
N PRO A 461 3.50 15.03 -14.97
CA PRO A 461 4.21 14.87 -16.24
C PRO A 461 5.24 13.75 -16.22
N GLN A 462 5.98 13.60 -15.12
CA GLN A 462 6.98 12.53 -14.97
C GLN A 462 6.34 11.14 -14.99
N THR A 463 5.17 10.99 -14.37
CA THR A 463 4.41 9.74 -14.38
C THR A 463 3.89 9.44 -15.80
N PHE A 464 3.38 10.45 -16.51
CA PHE A 464 2.99 10.31 -17.92
C PHE A 464 4.16 9.92 -18.82
N LEU A 465 5.32 10.58 -18.66
CA LEU A 465 6.53 10.28 -19.40
C LEU A 465 7.02 8.86 -19.12
N TRP A 466 7.03 8.44 -17.86
CA TRP A 466 7.40 7.09 -17.46
C TRP A 466 6.46 6.03 -18.07
N MET A 467 5.15 6.27 -18.06
CA MET A 467 4.17 5.39 -18.69
C MET A 467 4.41 5.29 -20.21
N HIS A 468 4.66 6.41 -20.88
CA HIS A 468 4.91 6.42 -22.32
C HIS A 468 6.22 5.70 -22.69
N MET A 469 7.29 5.94 -21.93
CA MET A 469 8.59 5.30 -22.15
C MET A 469 8.54 3.79 -21.89
N SER A 470 7.89 3.36 -20.81
CA SER A 470 7.76 1.93 -20.48
C SER A 470 6.91 1.16 -21.49
N GLY A 471 5.80 1.75 -21.96
CA GLY A 471 5.01 1.18 -23.05
C GLY A 471 5.80 1.06 -24.35
N SER A 472 6.54 2.10 -24.73
CA SER A 472 7.37 2.09 -25.94
C SER A 472 8.48 1.03 -25.88
N LEU A 473 9.13 0.86 -24.73
CA LEU A 473 10.15 -0.17 -24.51
C LEU A 473 9.57 -1.59 -24.62
N GLN A 474 8.36 -1.83 -24.10
CA GLN A 474 7.66 -3.11 -24.24
C GLN A 474 7.36 -3.41 -25.72
N THR A 475 6.82 -2.44 -26.45
CA THR A 475 6.52 -2.57 -27.89
C THR A 475 7.78 -2.85 -28.71
N ILE A 476 8.90 -2.18 -28.41
CA ILE A 476 10.19 -2.42 -29.10
C ILE A 476 10.71 -3.84 -28.82
N LYS A 477 10.61 -4.31 -27.57
CA LYS A 477 11.00 -5.69 -27.20
C LYS A 477 10.14 -6.71 -27.94
N ALA A 478 8.82 -6.52 -27.98
CA ALA A 478 7.88 -7.41 -28.69
C ALA A 478 8.14 -7.42 -30.21
N ALA A 479 8.31 -6.24 -30.82
CA ALA A 479 8.59 -6.11 -32.25
C ALA A 479 9.96 -6.69 -32.65
N ARG A 480 10.96 -6.65 -31.77
CA ARG A 480 12.26 -7.30 -32.00
C ARG A 480 12.18 -8.81 -31.82
N TRP A 481 11.43 -9.29 -30.84
CA TRP A 481 11.21 -10.73 -30.67
C TRP A 481 10.48 -11.33 -31.88
N GLY A 482 9.44 -10.66 -32.37
CA GLY A 482 8.75 -11.05 -33.61
C GLY A 482 9.66 -11.07 -34.84
N ARG A 483 10.61 -10.12 -34.94
CA ARG A 483 11.63 -10.11 -36.01
C ARG A 483 12.66 -11.23 -35.87
N ALA A 484 13.19 -11.47 -34.67
CA ALA A 484 14.13 -12.57 -34.43
C ALA A 484 13.51 -13.94 -34.77
N VAL A 485 12.22 -14.14 -34.45
CA VAL A 485 11.47 -15.34 -34.86
C VAL A 485 11.36 -15.42 -36.38
N LYS A 486 11.03 -14.31 -37.05
CA LYS A 486 10.90 -14.25 -38.52
C LYS A 486 12.23 -14.50 -39.25
N ASP A 487 13.32 -13.94 -38.76
CA ASP A 487 14.65 -14.00 -39.40
C ASP A 487 15.33 -15.36 -39.23
N THR A 488 14.93 -16.17 -38.23
CA THR A 488 15.45 -17.55 -38.09
C THR A 488 14.97 -18.51 -39.18
N GLY A 489 14.08 -18.09 -40.10
CA GLY A 489 13.69 -18.85 -41.29
C GLY A 489 13.05 -20.22 -41.02
N LYS A 490 12.83 -20.57 -39.75
CA LYS A 490 12.18 -21.81 -39.34
C LYS A 490 10.69 -21.52 -39.18
N SER A 491 9.96 -21.72 -40.27
CA SER A 491 8.51 -21.59 -40.38
C SER A 491 7.70 -22.53 -39.47
N LEU A 492 8.32 -23.27 -38.55
CA LEU A 492 7.67 -24.36 -37.83
C LEU A 492 8.21 -24.45 -36.40
N LEU A 493 7.53 -23.77 -35.47
CA LEU A 493 7.61 -24.13 -34.06
C LEU A 493 6.66 -25.34 -33.88
N THR A 494 7.17 -26.54 -34.13
CA THR A 494 6.42 -27.76 -33.83
C THR A 494 6.43 -27.95 -32.32
N ILE A 495 5.30 -27.68 -31.67
CA ILE A 495 5.15 -27.91 -30.23
C ILE A 495 4.64 -29.35 -30.07
N PRO A 496 5.42 -30.28 -29.51
CA PRO A 496 4.92 -31.62 -29.22
C PRO A 496 3.89 -31.52 -28.07
N TYR A 497 2.63 -31.88 -28.34
CA TYR A 497 1.59 -31.94 -27.33
C TYR A 497 1.32 -33.41 -27.01
N ALA A 498 1.73 -33.85 -25.82
CA ALA A 498 1.52 -35.21 -25.37
C ALA A 498 0.24 -35.27 -24.52
N ARG A 499 -0.75 -36.03 -24.96
CA ARG A 499 -1.94 -36.39 -24.16
C ARG A 499 -2.04 -37.91 -24.16
N GLY A 500 -1.59 -38.55 -23.08
CA GLY A 500 -1.46 -40.02 -22.99
C GLY A 500 -0.22 -40.55 -23.72
N SER A 501 -0.27 -41.80 -24.19
CA SER A 501 0.85 -42.53 -24.82
C SER A 501 1.17 -42.11 -26.26
N HIS A 502 0.49 -41.10 -26.81
CA HIS A 502 0.70 -40.60 -28.18
C HIS A 502 1.23 -39.17 -28.18
N ILE A 503 2.25 -38.92 -29.02
CA ILE A 503 2.82 -37.60 -29.27
C ILE A 503 2.22 -37.08 -30.58
N ASP A 504 1.33 -36.09 -30.48
CA ASP A 504 0.81 -35.37 -31.64
C ASP A 504 1.67 -34.11 -31.87
N LEU A 505 2.10 -33.90 -33.11
CA LEU A 505 2.83 -32.71 -33.55
C LEU A 505 1.84 -31.73 -34.16
N TYR A 506 1.72 -30.54 -33.57
CA TYR A 506 0.87 -29.47 -34.10
C TYR A 506 1.73 -28.41 -34.80
N GLN A 507 1.37 -28.08 -36.04
CA GLN A 507 1.92 -26.93 -36.75
C GLN A 507 1.02 -25.72 -36.50
N VAL A 508 1.59 -24.63 -35.99
CA VAL A 508 0.86 -23.36 -35.84
C VAL A 508 1.21 -22.47 -37.02
N GLY A 509 0.35 -22.46 -38.03
CA GLY A 509 0.44 -21.53 -39.15
C GLY A 509 0.13 -20.09 -38.72
N TRP A 510 0.74 -19.11 -39.38
CA TRP A 510 0.62 -17.67 -39.09
C TRP A 510 -0.82 -17.09 -39.23
N GLY A 511 -1.81 -17.90 -39.60
CA GLY A 511 -3.22 -17.52 -39.72
C GLY A 511 -4.11 -17.81 -38.49
N GLY A 512 -3.57 -18.33 -37.39
CA GLY A 512 -4.35 -18.61 -36.18
C GLY A 512 -5.28 -19.84 -36.27
N GLY A 513 -5.26 -20.58 -37.38
CA GLY A 513 -5.92 -21.87 -37.53
C GLY A 513 -5.01 -23.01 -37.07
N LEU A 514 -5.47 -23.81 -36.11
CA LEU A 514 -4.89 -25.11 -35.77
C LEU A 514 -5.32 -26.13 -36.83
N GLU A 515 -4.52 -26.29 -37.90
CA GLU A 515 -4.72 -27.41 -38.82
C GLU A 515 -4.10 -28.67 -38.24
N ARG A 516 -4.95 -29.69 -38.05
CA ARG A 516 -4.53 -31.01 -37.58
C ARG A 516 -4.02 -31.80 -38.79
N GLU A 517 -2.70 -31.92 -38.92
CA GLU A 517 -2.10 -32.78 -39.94
C GLU A 517 -2.46 -34.24 -39.60
N LYS A 518 -3.34 -34.86 -40.39
CA LYS A 518 -3.64 -36.29 -40.25
C LYS A 518 -2.37 -37.06 -40.62
N ALA A 519 -1.73 -37.67 -39.64
CA ALA A 519 -0.64 -38.61 -39.86
C ALA A 519 -1.09 -39.71 -40.83
N VAL A 520 -0.59 -39.68 -42.06
CA VAL A 520 -0.76 -40.76 -43.03
C VAL A 520 0.11 -41.93 -42.57
N ASN A 521 -0.53 -42.96 -42.02
CA ASN A 521 0.11 -44.25 -41.75
C ASN A 521 0.55 -44.88 -43.08
N THR A 522 1.80 -44.67 -43.48
CA THR A 522 2.45 -45.51 -44.50
C THR A 522 3.44 -46.44 -43.80
N ALA A 523 2.92 -47.53 -43.25
CA ALA A 523 3.72 -48.66 -42.82
C ALA A 523 4.12 -49.47 -44.06
N SER A 524 5.31 -49.23 -44.63
CA SER A 524 5.90 -50.19 -45.56
C SER A 524 6.69 -51.22 -44.76
N HIS A 525 6.12 -52.41 -44.61
CA HIS A 525 6.83 -53.62 -44.23
C HIS A 525 7.91 -53.89 -45.28
N LYS A 526 9.19 -53.75 -44.90
CA LYS A 526 10.31 -54.29 -45.68
C LYS A 526 10.85 -55.48 -44.90
N GLN A 527 10.50 -56.69 -45.34
CA GLN A 527 11.11 -57.94 -44.88
C GLN A 527 12.57 -57.98 -45.33
N LEU A 528 13.46 -58.31 -44.40
CA LEU A 528 14.82 -58.78 -44.67
C LEU A 528 14.73 -60.27 -45.05
N GLY A 529 15.21 -60.57 -46.25
CA GLY A 529 15.55 -61.89 -46.77
C GLY A 529 16.71 -61.70 -47.73
#